data_AF-I3SF53-F1
#
_entry.id   AF-I3SF53-F1
#
_cell.length_a   1.000
_cell.length_b   1.000
_cell.length_c   1.000
_cell.angle_alpha   90.00
_cell.angle_beta   90.00
_cell.angle_gamma   90.00
#
_symmetry.space_group_name_H-M   'P 1'
#
loop_
_entity.id
_entity.type
_entity.pdbx_description
1 polymer ?
#
loop_
_entity_poly.entity_id
_entity_poly.type
_entity_poly.pdbx_seq_one_letter_code
_entity_poly.pdbx_strand_id
1 'polypeptide(L)' 'MASDGLWDVMSSMEVIDIINKTVKEPGMCSKRLATEAVERGSKDNITVIVVFLRPVSTAERIY' A
#
# COMPACT_ATOMS: atom_id res chain seq x y z
N MET A 1 5.74 -0.63 6.06
CA MET A 1 6.04 -1.89 6.76
C MET A 1 4.82 -2.79 6.64
N ALA A 2 5.00 -4.11 6.59
CA ALA A 2 3.88 -5.06 6.52
C ALA A 2 4.30 -6.44 7.06
N SER A 3 3.34 -7.27 7.45
CA SER A 3 3.54 -8.68 7.78
C SER A 3 3.86 -9.53 6.53
N ASP A 4 4.38 -10.73 6.76
CA ASP A 4 4.59 -11.80 5.78
C ASP A 4 3.33 -12.11 4.95
N GLY A 5 2.15 -12.08 5.57
CA GLY A 5 0.89 -12.26 4.85
C GLY A 5 0.68 -11.30 3.65
N LEU A 6 1.34 -10.13 3.62
CA LEU A 6 1.38 -9.29 2.42
C LEU A 6 2.50 -9.71 1.46
N TRP A 7 3.70 -9.93 1.98
CA TRP A 7 4.90 -10.20 1.17
C TRP A 7 4.90 -11.57 0.50
N ASP A 8 4.11 -12.52 0.99
CA ASP A 8 3.93 -13.84 0.40
C ASP A 8 3.24 -13.78 -0.97
N VAL A 9 2.45 -12.74 -1.23
CA VAL A 9 1.61 -12.60 -2.45
C VAL A 9 1.95 -11.35 -3.28
N MET A 10 2.84 -10.50 -2.80
CA MET A 10 3.21 -9.24 -3.43
C MET A 10 4.69 -8.94 -3.31
N SER A 11 5.29 -8.50 -4.42
CA SER A 11 6.68 -8.02 -4.44
C SER A 11 6.78 -6.55 -4.03
N SER A 12 7.99 -6.11 -3.61
CA SER A 12 8.24 -4.71 -3.25
C SER A 12 7.97 -3.73 -4.39
N MET A 13 8.20 -4.12 -5.65
CA MET A 13 7.91 -3.25 -6.79
C MET A 13 6.42 -3.04 -7.00
N GLU A 14 5.61 -4.09 -6.82
CA GLU A 14 4.14 -4.01 -6.93
C GLU A 14 3.55 -3.15 -5.81
N VAL A 15 4.07 -3.29 -4.58
CA VAL A 15 3.68 -2.43 -3.45
C VAL A 15 3.97 -0.95 -3.77
N ILE A 16 5.13 -0.64 -4.35
CA ILE A 16 5.49 0.72 -4.75
C ILE A 16 4.54 1.24 -5.84
N ASP A 17 4.24 0.44 -6.86
CA ASP A 17 3.33 0.81 -7.95
C ASP A 17 1.92 1.13 -7.42
N ILE A 18 1.39 0.31 -6.50
CA ILE A 18 0.09 0.56 -5.87
C ILE A 18 0.11 1.83 -5.03
N ILE A 19 1.16 2.08 -4.23
CA ILE A 19 1.29 3.32 -3.45
C ILE A 19 1.38 4.55 -4.38
N ASN A 20 2.01 4.42 -5.54
CA ASN A 20 2.11 5.52 -6.51
C ASN A 20 0.77 5.83 -7.19
N LYS A 21 -0.03 4.80 -7.46
CA LYS A 21 -1.38 4.92 -8.06
C LYS A 21 -2.48 5.28 -7.05
N THR A 22 -2.22 5.12 -5.76
CA THR A 22 -3.18 5.43 -4.70
C THR A 22 -3.09 6.91 -4.32
N VAL A 23 -4.21 7.47 -3.84
CA VAL A 23 -4.27 8.78 -3.22
C VAL A 23 -3.16 8.91 -2.17
N LYS A 24 -2.53 10.08 -2.09
CA LYS A 24 -1.48 10.39 -1.11
C LYS A 24 -2.02 10.55 0.32
N GLU A 25 -2.81 9.58 0.77
CA GLU A 25 -3.32 9.45 2.13
C GLU A 25 -2.87 8.07 2.67
N PRO A 26 -2.12 8.03 3.77
CA PRO A 26 -1.46 6.81 4.23
C PRO A 26 -2.44 5.69 4.61
N GLY A 27 -3.62 6.02 5.16
CA GLY A 27 -4.65 5.04 5.52
C GLY A 27 -5.28 4.36 4.30
N MET A 28 -5.49 5.09 3.21
CA MET A 28 -5.98 4.57 1.94
C MET A 28 -4.92 3.68 1.28
N CYS A 29 -3.64 4.07 1.34
CA CYS A 29 -2.54 3.22 0.85
C CYS A 29 -2.47 1.90 1.62
N SER A 30 -2.51 1.93 2.96
CA SER A 30 -2.43 0.71 3.77
C SER A 30 -3.64 -0.20 3.54
N LYS A 31 -4.85 0.37 3.46
CA LYS A 31 -6.07 -0.37 3.16
C LYS A 31 -6.00 -1.00 1.77
N ARG A 32 -5.56 -0.26 0.75
CA ARG A 32 -5.46 -0.78 -0.62
C ARG A 32 -4.48 -1.94 -0.70
N LEU A 33 -3.32 -1.83 -0.06
CA LEU A 33 -2.32 -2.91 -0.01
C LEU A 33 -2.87 -4.16 0.69
N ALA A 34 -3.58 -3.99 1.81
CA ALA A 34 -4.18 -5.11 2.51
C ALA A 34 -5.28 -5.79 1.67
N THR A 35 -6.15 -5.01 1.01
CA THR A 35 -7.18 -5.55 0.12
C THR A 35 -6.57 -6.29 -1.07
N GLU A 36 -5.54 -5.75 -1.70
CA GLU A 36 -4.88 -6.40 -2.83
C GLU A 36 -4.25 -7.74 -2.42
N ALA A 37 -3.63 -7.82 -1.24
CA ALA A 37 -3.08 -9.08 -0.73
C ALA A 37 -4.17 -10.15 -0.48
N VAL A 38 -5.35 -9.74 0.03
CA VAL A 38 -6.52 -10.63 0.17
C VAL A 38 -7.03 -11.09 -1.20
N GLU A 39 -7.18 -10.18 -2.16
CA GLU A 39 -7.66 -10.49 -3.51
C GLU A 39 -6.71 -11.44 -4.26
N ARG A 40 -5.41 -11.34 -4.00
CA ARG A 40 -4.39 -12.26 -4.53
C ARG A 40 -4.34 -13.61 -3.83
N GLY A 41 -5.22 -13.84 -2.84
CA GLY A 41 -5.41 -15.13 -2.20
C GLY A 41 -4.51 -15.39 -0.99
N SER A 42 -3.99 -14.33 -0.35
CA SER A 42 -3.30 -14.50 0.93
C SER A 42 -4.25 -15.12 1.97
N LYS A 43 -3.75 -16.15 2.67
CA LYS A 43 -4.48 -16.91 3.69
C LYS A 43 -4.04 -16.60 5.11
N ASP A 44 -3.10 -15.67 5.26
CA ASP A 44 -2.54 -15.30 6.56
C ASP A 44 -3.13 -13.97 7.06
N ASN A 45 -2.77 -13.59 8.28
CA ASN A 45 -3.10 -12.31 8.87
C ASN A 45 -2.27 -11.19 8.21
N ILE A 46 -2.97 -10.26 7.56
CA ILE A 46 -2.35 -9.16 6.83
C ILE A 46 -2.41 -7.90 7.69
N THR A 47 -1.24 -7.38 8.07
CA THR A 47 -1.10 -6.10 8.77
C THR A 47 -0.18 -5.19 7.98
N VAL A 48 -0.61 -3.96 7.68
CA VAL A 48 0.13 -2.99 6.87
C VAL A 48 0.17 -1.64 7.55
N ILE A 49 1.36 -1.05 7.65
CA ILE A 49 1.59 0.31 8.17
C ILE A 49 2.30 1.14 7.10
N VAL A 50 1.66 2.24 6.71
CA VAL A 50 2.22 3.23 5.77
C VAL A 50 2.50 4.51 6.53
N VAL A 51 3.73 5.01 6.41
CA VAL A 51 4.17 6.28 7.01
C VAL A 51 4.79 7.13 5.91
N PHE A 52 4.30 8.35 5.74
CA PHE A 52 4.94 9.32 4.88
C PHE A 52 5.98 10.11 5.67
N LEU A 53 7.25 9.89 5.36
CA LEU A 53 8.38 10.55 6.04
C LEU A 53 8.49 12.04 5.72
N ARG A 54 7.77 12.50 4.69
CA ARG A 54 7.64 13.89 4.30
C ARG A 54 6.17 14.21 4.07
N PRO A 55 5.73 15.46 4.31
CA PRO A 55 4.41 15.90 3.91
C PRO A 55 4.24 15.65 2.42
N VAL A 56 3.26 14.82 2.07
CA VAL A 56 2.77 14.71 0.70
C VAL A 56 1.70 15.78 0.53
N SER A 57 2.04 16.84 -0.19
CA SER A 57 1.05 17.85 -0.60
C SER A 57 -0.03 17.16 -1.43
N THR A 58 -1.26 17.20 -0.90
CA THR A 58 -2.44 16.59 -1.50
C THR A 58 -2.84 17.30 -2.79
N ALA A 59 -3.32 16.49 -3.73
CA ALA A 59 -3.78 16.82 -5.08
C ALA A 59 -2.66 17.12 -6.08
N GLU A 60 -2.82 16.51 -7.26
CA GLU A 60 -2.05 16.80 -8.46
C GLU A 60 -1.73 18.29 -8.55
N ARG A 61 -0.44 18.61 -8.66
CA ARG A 61 -0.07 19.84 -9.33
C ARG A 61 -0.29 19.55 -10.82
N ILE A 62 -1.54 19.70 -11.24
CA ILE A 62 -1.92 19.71 -12.65
C ILE A 62 -1.02 20.78 -13.29
N TYR A 63 -0.05 20.35 -14.07
CA TYR A 63 0.74 21.19 -14.97
C TYR A 63 0.23 20.92 -16.39
#